data_AF-A0A8T0EYR6-F1
#
_entry.id   AF-A0A8T0EYR6-F1
#
_cell.length_a   1.000
_cell.length_b   1.000
_cell.length_c   1.000
_cell.angle_alpha   90.00
_cell.angle_beta   90.00
_cell.angle_gamma   90.00
#
_symmetry.space_group_name_H-M   'P 1'
#
loop_
_entity.id
_entity.type
_entity.pdbx_description
1 polymer ?
#
loop_
_entity_poly.entity_id
_entity_poly.type
_entity_poly.pdbx_seq_one_letter_code
_entity_poly.pdbx_strand_id
1 'polypeptide(L)'
;MHVIVLFTLFGIIFASNDYPPETESEDLKSALCENEDGEMSAVVADCYDKIGIQKYSRVIKECYEGIDGEVNGRKITVWYCKNSNDKTTQADTCAARRIAEQEGNEEAFTDIMNGLTKCIGEYFSQ
;
A
#
# COMPACT_ATOMS: atom_id res chain seq x y z
N MET A 1 35.76 18.99 28.96
CA MET A 1 34.50 18.55 28.31
C MET A 1 34.58 18.87 26.84
N HIS A 2 35.18 17.98 26.05
CA HIS A 2 35.23 18.05 24.59
C HIS A 2 35.14 16.61 24.08
N VAL A 3 34.03 16.26 23.44
CA VAL A 3 34.00 15.29 22.33
C VAL A 3 33.07 15.89 21.29
N ILE A 4 33.63 16.06 20.11
CA ILE A 4 33.05 16.58 18.88
C ILE A 4 32.48 15.36 18.11
N VAL A 5 31.62 15.66 17.13
CA VAL A 5 31.42 14.97 15.83
C VAL A 5 30.27 13.95 15.70
N LEU A 6 29.52 14.12 14.60
CA LEU A 6 28.69 13.15 13.83
C LEU A 6 27.34 12.76 14.44
N PHE A 7 26.17 12.98 13.82
CA PHE A 7 25.83 12.70 12.42
C PHE A 7 24.86 13.76 11.85
N THR A 8 25.38 14.65 11.00
CA THR A 8 24.65 15.17 9.85
C THR A 8 24.52 14.04 8.83
N LEU A 9 23.40 13.32 8.80
CA LEU A 9 23.02 12.34 7.76
C LEU A 9 21.60 11.84 8.04
N PHE A 10 20.60 12.62 7.63
CA PHE A 10 19.29 12.10 7.20
C PHE A 10 18.73 12.98 6.06
N GLY A 11 19.65 13.50 5.24
CA GLY A 11 19.37 13.80 3.84
C GLY A 11 19.90 12.62 3.03
N ILE A 12 19.09 12.15 2.07
CA ILE A 12 19.38 11.09 1.10
C ILE A 12 18.99 9.67 1.57
N ILE A 13 17.68 9.36 1.58
CA ILE A 13 17.16 8.05 1.14
C ILE A 13 15.92 8.27 0.26
N PHE A 14 16.01 9.14 -0.74
CA PHE A 14 15.11 9.15 -1.91
C PHE A 14 15.90 9.69 -3.11
N ALA A 15 17.04 9.07 -3.41
CA ALA A 15 17.83 9.41 -4.60
C ALA A 15 18.50 8.16 -5.17
N SER A 16 17.72 7.10 -5.39
CA SER A 16 18.05 6.02 -6.32
C SER A 16 16.90 5.01 -6.34
N ASN A 17 15.80 5.39 -6.98
CA ASN A 17 15.11 4.46 -7.87
C ASN A 17 14.37 5.34 -8.86
N ASP A 18 14.70 5.17 -10.13
CA ASP A 18 13.87 5.59 -11.26
C ASP A 18 12.44 5.16 -10.94
N TYR A 19 11.62 6.09 -10.46
CA TYR A 19 10.18 5.93 -10.55
C TYR A 19 9.88 5.99 -12.04
N PRO A 20 9.34 4.92 -12.65
CA PRO A 20 8.83 5.03 -14.01
C PRO A 20 7.82 6.18 -14.05
N PRO A 21 7.75 6.91 -15.18
CA PRO A 21 7.00 8.15 -15.29
C PRO A 21 5.54 7.94 -14.86
N GLU A 22 4.99 8.96 -14.20
CA GLU A 22 3.68 9.04 -13.52
C GLU A 22 2.47 8.54 -14.35
N THR A 23 2.66 8.28 -15.66
CA THR A 23 1.66 7.74 -16.59
C THR A 23 1.21 6.31 -16.28
N GLU A 24 2.08 5.40 -15.82
CA GLU A 24 1.64 4.00 -15.58
C GLU A 24 0.73 3.83 -14.36
N SER A 25 0.89 4.69 -13.34
CA SER A 25 0.11 4.62 -12.10
C SER A 25 -1.33 5.14 -12.28
N GLU A 26 -1.52 6.15 -13.14
CA GLU A 26 -2.84 6.66 -13.50
C GLU A 26 -3.61 5.67 -14.38
N ASP A 27 -2.91 4.98 -15.28
CA ASP A 27 -3.50 3.96 -16.15
C ASP A 27 -3.97 2.73 -15.34
N LEU A 28 -3.17 2.29 -14.35
CA LEU A 28 -3.54 1.17 -13.49
C LEU A 28 -4.72 1.50 -12.58
N LYS A 29 -4.73 2.71 -12.00
CA LYS A 29 -5.85 3.18 -11.18
C LYS A 29 -7.11 3.35 -12.00
N SER A 30 -7.01 3.88 -13.23
CA SER A 30 -8.16 3.97 -14.13
C SER A 30 -8.70 2.59 -14.48
N ALA A 31 -7.84 1.63 -14.84
CA ALA A 31 -8.26 0.26 -15.14
C ALA A 31 -8.89 -0.46 -13.93
N LEU A 32 -8.37 -0.19 -12.72
CA LEU A 32 -8.92 -0.75 -11.47
C LEU A 32 -10.25 -0.11 -11.07
N CYS A 33 -10.38 1.20 -11.26
CA CYS A 33 -11.45 2.01 -10.66
C CYS A 33 -12.51 2.50 -11.65
N GLU A 34 -12.33 2.32 -12.96
CA GLU A 34 -13.39 2.57 -13.97
C GLU A 34 -14.64 1.75 -13.67
N ASN A 35 -14.46 0.53 -13.16
CA ASN A 35 -15.54 -0.32 -12.70
C ASN A 35 -15.19 -0.94 -11.35
N GLU A 36 -15.70 -0.35 -10.27
CA GLU A 36 -15.51 -0.84 -8.89
C GLU A 36 -16.04 -2.27 -8.68
N ASP A 37 -16.98 -2.73 -9.52
CA ASP A 37 -17.48 -4.11 -9.55
C ASP A 37 -16.93 -4.90 -10.77
N GLY A 38 -15.89 -4.37 -11.43
CA GLY A 38 -15.22 -4.98 -12.57
C GLY A 38 -14.30 -6.13 -12.16
N GLU A 39 -13.91 -6.94 -13.12
CA GLU A 39 -13.06 -8.12 -12.92
C GLU A 39 -11.75 -7.78 -12.20
N MET A 40 -11.06 -6.71 -12.61
CA MET A 40 -9.83 -6.27 -11.97
C MET A 40 -10.04 -5.87 -10.50
N SER A 41 -11.09 -5.10 -10.20
CA SER A 41 -11.44 -4.72 -8.82
C SER A 41 -11.75 -5.93 -7.95
N ALA A 42 -12.50 -6.91 -8.49
CA ALA A 42 -12.81 -8.16 -7.81
C ALA A 42 -11.56 -9.00 -7.54
N VAL A 43 -10.64 -9.11 -8.51
CA VAL A 43 -9.35 -9.79 -8.36
C VAL A 43 -8.51 -9.13 -7.28
N VAL A 44 -8.35 -7.81 -7.31
CA VAL A 44 -7.58 -7.07 -6.30
C VAL A 44 -8.18 -7.23 -4.91
N ALA A 45 -9.51 -7.12 -4.78
CA ALA A 45 -10.21 -7.33 -3.52
C ALA A 45 -9.99 -8.74 -2.96
N ASP A 46 -10.15 -9.78 -3.79
CA ASP A 46 -9.90 -11.16 -3.37
C ASP A 46 -8.43 -11.39 -2.98
N CYS A 47 -7.49 -10.79 -3.71
CA CYS A 47 -6.07 -10.90 -3.38
C CYS A 47 -5.71 -10.25 -2.04
N TYR A 48 -6.29 -9.09 -1.71
CA TYR A 48 -6.15 -8.51 -0.38
C TYR A 48 -6.65 -9.45 0.72
N ASP A 49 -7.78 -10.13 0.50
CA ASP A 49 -8.31 -11.08 1.47
C ASP A 49 -7.42 -12.34 1.58
N LYS A 50 -6.90 -12.85 0.46
CA LYS A 50 -5.98 -14.01 0.43
C LYS A 50 -4.65 -13.76 1.12
N ILE A 51 -4.08 -12.56 0.99
CA ILE A 51 -2.82 -12.21 1.68
C ILE A 51 -3.03 -11.89 3.17
N GLY A 52 -4.27 -11.96 3.68
CA GLY A 52 -4.56 -11.82 5.10
C GLY A 52 -4.49 -10.38 5.60
N ILE A 53 -4.90 -9.41 4.78
CA ILE A 53 -4.83 -7.97 5.10
C ILE A 53 -5.56 -7.61 6.41
N GLN A 54 -6.52 -8.43 6.83
CA GLN A 54 -7.31 -8.24 8.06
C GLN A 54 -6.46 -8.33 9.33
N LYS A 55 -5.28 -9.00 9.27
CA LYS A 55 -4.26 -8.98 10.33
C LYS A 55 -3.87 -7.54 10.71
N TYR A 56 -3.88 -6.63 9.74
CA TYR A 56 -3.50 -5.23 9.90
C TYR A 56 -4.70 -4.29 10.06
N SER A 57 -5.88 -4.83 10.37
CA SER A 57 -7.14 -4.06 10.47
C SER A 57 -7.05 -2.82 11.36
N ARG A 58 -6.29 -2.88 12.47
CA ARG A 58 -6.06 -1.71 13.33
C ARG A 58 -5.29 -0.62 12.60
N VAL A 59 -4.17 -0.98 11.96
CA VAL A 59 -3.34 -0.04 11.19
C VAL A 59 -4.13 0.53 10.02
N ILE A 60 -4.92 -0.30 9.35
CA ILE A 60 -5.71 0.11 8.20
C ILE A 60 -6.75 1.16 8.60
N LYS A 61 -7.47 0.95 9.71
CA LYS A 61 -8.42 1.95 10.23
C LYS A 61 -7.75 3.25 10.67
N GLU A 62 -6.50 3.19 11.12
CA GLU A 62 -5.73 4.37 11.53
C GLU A 62 -5.24 5.18 10.31
N CYS A 63 -4.73 4.50 9.29
CA CYS A 63 -4.06 5.15 8.17
C CYS A 63 -4.98 5.41 6.95
N TYR A 64 -5.98 4.58 6.73
CA TYR A 64 -6.94 4.71 5.63
C TYR A 64 -8.26 5.28 6.18
N GLU A 65 -8.22 6.57 6.51
CA GLU A 65 -9.32 7.29 7.17
C GLU A 65 -10.66 7.10 6.44
N GLY A 66 -11.70 6.72 7.18
CA GLY A 66 -13.04 6.44 6.65
C GLY A 66 -13.31 4.97 6.32
N ILE A 67 -12.35 4.06 6.50
CA ILE A 67 -12.63 2.63 6.56
C ILE A 67 -13.14 2.27 7.97
N ASP A 68 -14.45 2.08 8.08
CA ASP A 68 -15.11 1.66 9.33
C ASP A 68 -15.50 0.17 9.31
N GLY A 69 -15.66 -0.42 10.51
CA GLY A 69 -16.17 -1.80 10.68
C GLY A 69 -15.15 -2.89 10.36
N GLU A 70 -15.60 -4.03 9.83
CA GLU A 70 -14.70 -5.13 9.42
C GLU A 70 -13.85 -4.71 8.21
N VAL A 71 -12.53 -4.93 8.26
CA VAL A 71 -11.63 -4.65 7.13
C VAL A 71 -11.56 -5.87 6.24
N ASN A 72 -11.74 -5.67 4.93
CA ASN A 72 -11.57 -6.68 3.89
C ASN A 72 -11.09 -6.03 2.60
N GLY A 73 -10.70 -6.84 1.64
CA GLY A 73 -10.15 -6.37 0.38
C GLY A 73 -11.08 -5.44 -0.38
N ARG A 74 -12.40 -5.74 -0.40
CA ARG A 74 -13.37 -4.86 -1.07
C ARG A 74 -13.38 -3.44 -0.51
N LYS A 75 -13.32 -3.29 0.82
CA LYS A 75 -13.27 -1.96 1.44
C LYS A 75 -11.99 -1.20 1.11
N ILE A 76 -10.86 -1.90 1.06
CA ILE A 76 -9.58 -1.29 0.70
C ILE A 76 -9.59 -0.85 -0.76
N THR A 77 -10.05 -1.71 -1.68
CA THR A 77 -10.17 -1.39 -3.11
C THR A 77 -11.11 -0.20 -3.34
N VAL A 78 -12.29 -0.21 -2.72
CA VAL A 78 -13.26 0.90 -2.82
C VAL A 78 -12.68 2.19 -2.24
N TRP A 79 -11.97 2.12 -1.10
CA TRP A 79 -11.33 3.30 -0.54
C TRP A 79 -10.25 3.84 -1.49
N TYR A 80 -9.43 2.99 -2.08
CA TYR A 80 -8.38 3.37 -3.03
C TYR A 80 -8.97 4.11 -4.25
N CYS A 81 -10.11 3.63 -4.77
CA CYS A 81 -10.78 4.23 -5.92
C CYS A 81 -11.45 5.59 -5.61
N LYS A 82 -11.86 5.81 -4.35
CA LYS A 82 -12.54 7.05 -3.94
C LYS A 82 -11.60 8.20 -3.54
N ASN A 83 -10.31 7.92 -3.35
CA ASN A 83 -9.36 8.90 -2.85
C ASN A 83 -8.33 9.27 -3.93
N SER A 84 -7.73 10.46 -3.83
CA SER A 84 -6.68 10.92 -4.74
C SER A 84 -5.39 10.12 -4.55
N ASN A 85 -4.49 10.17 -5.54
CA ASN A 85 -3.17 9.52 -5.43
C ASN A 85 -2.40 10.05 -4.22
N ASP A 86 -2.37 11.37 -4.00
CA ASP A 86 -1.73 11.97 -2.82
C ASP A 86 -2.24 11.40 -1.50
N LYS A 87 -3.56 11.22 -1.37
CA LYS A 87 -4.17 10.70 -0.15
C LYS A 87 -3.88 9.20 0.02
N THR A 88 -3.88 8.45 -1.06
CA THR A 88 -3.44 7.05 -1.06
C THR A 88 -1.98 6.94 -0.64
N THR A 89 -1.06 7.73 -1.21
CA THR A 89 0.36 7.74 -0.87
C THR A 89 0.59 8.07 0.60
N GLN A 90 -0.16 9.03 1.16
CA GLN A 90 -0.10 9.36 2.59
C GLN A 90 -0.57 8.19 3.47
N ALA A 91 -1.67 7.54 3.10
CA ALA A 91 -2.18 6.37 3.82
C ALA A 91 -1.20 5.18 3.75
N ASP A 92 -0.62 4.91 2.58
CA ASP A 92 0.37 3.85 2.39
C ASP A 92 1.65 4.14 3.18
N THR A 93 2.11 5.40 3.20
CA THR A 93 3.27 5.82 4.02
C THR A 93 3.00 5.62 5.52
N CYS A 94 1.81 5.97 5.98
CA CYS A 94 1.38 5.71 7.35
C CYS A 94 1.35 4.21 7.65
N ALA A 95 0.73 3.42 6.77
CA ALA A 95 0.57 1.99 6.93
C ALA A 95 1.93 1.28 6.95
N ALA A 96 2.84 1.66 6.06
CA ALA A 96 4.20 1.14 6.00
C ALA A 96 4.94 1.30 7.33
N ARG A 97 4.93 2.52 7.88
CA ARG A 97 5.55 2.82 9.18
C ARG A 97 4.92 2.00 10.31
N ARG A 98 3.59 1.97 10.38
CA ARG A 98 2.86 1.29 11.46
C ARG A 98 2.97 -0.22 11.41
N ILE A 99 2.97 -0.81 10.21
CA ILE A 99 3.17 -2.24 10.00
C ILE A 99 4.60 -2.63 10.36
N ALA A 100 5.59 -1.82 9.98
CA ALA A 100 6.97 -2.04 10.38
C ALA A 100 7.14 -2.00 11.91
N GLU A 101 6.53 -1.02 12.58
CA GLU A 101 6.47 -0.93 14.05
C GLU A 101 5.80 -2.17 14.68
N GLN A 102 4.70 -2.65 14.09
CA GLN A 102 3.94 -3.80 14.60
C GLN A 102 4.70 -5.13 14.43
N GLU A 103 5.35 -5.34 13.28
CA GLU A 103 6.02 -6.59 12.94
C GLU A 103 7.49 -6.61 13.40
N GLY A 104 8.08 -5.46 13.73
CA GLY A 104 9.50 -5.32 14.00
C GLY A 104 10.37 -5.53 12.75
N ASN A 105 9.82 -5.28 11.56
CA ASN A 105 10.47 -5.48 10.27
C ASN A 105 10.12 -4.33 9.30
N GLU A 106 11.12 -3.56 8.87
CA GLU A 106 10.94 -2.43 7.94
C GLU A 106 10.42 -2.85 6.55
N GLU A 107 10.64 -4.10 6.15
CA GLU A 107 10.22 -4.63 4.85
C GLU A 107 8.80 -5.21 4.87
N ALA A 108 8.15 -5.30 6.05
CA ALA A 108 6.87 -6.01 6.19
C ALA A 108 5.74 -5.45 5.30
N PHE A 109 5.70 -4.14 5.06
CA PHE A 109 4.72 -3.56 4.14
C PHE A 109 5.03 -3.88 2.67
N THR A 110 6.32 -3.84 2.30
CA THR A 110 6.78 -4.24 0.97
C THR A 110 6.44 -5.70 0.69
N ASP A 111 6.60 -6.59 1.68
CA ASP A 111 6.21 -8.00 1.57
C ASP A 111 4.71 -8.19 1.31
N ILE A 112 3.86 -7.39 1.95
CA ILE A 112 2.42 -7.38 1.71
C ILE A 112 2.12 -6.96 0.26
N MET A 113 2.73 -5.87 -0.21
CA MET A 113 2.52 -5.38 -1.58
C MET A 113 3.04 -6.36 -2.63
N ASN A 114 4.19 -6.99 -2.38
CA ASN A 114 4.72 -8.06 -3.24
C ASN A 114 3.78 -9.26 -3.27
N GLY A 115 3.20 -9.64 -2.12
CA GLY A 115 2.18 -10.68 -2.03
C GLY A 115 0.93 -10.36 -2.84
N LEU A 116 0.47 -9.11 -2.78
CA LEU A 116 -0.65 -8.61 -3.56
C LEU A 116 -0.36 -8.72 -5.07
N THR A 117 0.77 -8.16 -5.52
CA THR A 117 1.19 -8.20 -6.94
C THR A 117 1.32 -9.63 -7.44
N LYS A 118 1.91 -10.53 -6.63
CA LYS A 118 2.04 -11.95 -6.98
C LYS A 118 0.66 -12.59 -7.15
N CYS A 119 -0.25 -12.38 -6.21
CA CYS A 119 -1.61 -12.93 -6.28
C CYS A 119 -2.36 -12.45 -7.54
N ILE A 120 -2.26 -11.16 -7.87
CA ILE A 120 -2.87 -10.60 -9.08
C ILE A 120 -2.26 -11.25 -10.33
N GLY A 121 -0.93 -11.41 -10.38
CA GLY A 121 -0.25 -12.08 -11.50
C GLY A 121 -0.69 -13.54 -11.69
N GLU A 122 -0.96 -14.28 -10.60
CA GLU A 122 -1.47 -15.66 -10.65
C GLU A 122 -2.88 -15.75 -11.23
N TYR A 123 -3.71 -14.70 -11.11
CA TYR A 123 -5.03 -14.66 -11.74
C TYR A 123 -4.95 -14.54 -13.27
N PHE A 124 -4.01 -13.75 -13.79
CA PHE A 124 -3.86 -13.52 -15.23
C PHE A 124 -2.95 -14.53 -15.94
N SER A 125 -2.36 -15.46 -15.21
CA SER A 125 -1.52 -16.53 -15.74
C SER A 125 -2.29 -17.85 -15.98
N GLN A 126 -3.59 -17.89 -15.67
CA GLN A 126 -4.49 -19.04 -15.84
C GLN A 126 -5.20 -18.99 -17.20
#